data_AF-A0A0C3BLM4-F1
#
_entry.id   AF-A0A0C3BLM4-F1
#
_cell.length_a   1.000
_cell.length_b   1.000
_cell.length_c   1.000
_cell.angle_alpha   90.00
_cell.angle_beta   90.00
_cell.angle_gamma   90.00
#
_symmetry.space_group_name_H-M   'P 1'
#
loop_
_entity.id
_entity.type
_entity.pdbx_description
1 polymer ?
#
loop_
_entity_poly.entity_id
_entity_poly.type
_entity_poly.pdbx_seq_one_letter_code
_entity_poly.pdbx_strand_id
1 'polypeptide(L)'
;MASYSSLQSLHESLPPFSPLIPTSLIPIIAWSLLLSSFGLGFYFTTLPKQSVPVTELLIAIVASILGGFGTVAMFCTVGVYL
;
A
#
# COMPACT_ATOMS: atom_id res chain seq x y z
N MET A 1 13.62 -9.52 -35.81
CA MET A 1 12.72 -8.52 -35.17
C MET A 1 11.30 -8.89 -35.55
N ALA A 2 10.37 -8.96 -34.59
CA ALA A 2 8.97 -9.22 -34.90
C ALA A 2 8.40 -8.06 -35.74
N SER A 3 7.58 -8.35 -36.74
CA SER A 3 6.92 -7.30 -37.55
C SER A 3 5.84 -6.61 -36.73
N TYR A 4 5.61 -5.32 -36.95
CA TYR A 4 4.55 -4.56 -36.25
C TYR A 4 3.18 -5.25 -36.34
N SER A 5 2.85 -5.80 -37.52
CA SER A 5 1.61 -6.56 -37.74
C SER A 5 1.45 -7.77 -36.82
N SER A 6 2.55 -8.47 -36.52
CA SER A 6 2.55 -9.65 -35.63
C SER A 6 2.37 -9.27 -34.15
N LEU A 7 2.88 -8.10 -33.74
CA LEU A 7 2.69 -7.57 -32.39
C LEU A 7 1.27 -7.03 -32.19
N GLN A 8 0.69 -6.39 -33.21
CA GLN A 8 -0.69 -5.90 -33.15
C GLN A 8 -1.70 -7.05 -33.02
N SER A 9 -1.58 -8.09 -33.85
CA SER A 9 -2.47 -9.25 -33.76
C SER A 9 -2.37 -9.96 -32.42
N LEU A 10 -1.17 -9.99 -31.83
CA LEU A 10 -0.97 -10.54 -30.50
C LEU A 10 -1.67 -9.65 -29.47
N HIS A 11 -1.45 -8.33 -29.48
CA HIS A 11 -2.08 -7.40 -28.53
C HIS A 11 -3.61 -7.47 -28.55
N GLU A 12 -4.22 -7.58 -29.72
CA GLU A 12 -5.68 -7.72 -29.88
C GLU A 12 -6.22 -9.05 -29.31
N SER A 13 -5.39 -10.10 -29.26
CA SER A 13 -5.77 -11.40 -28.70
C SER A 13 -5.67 -11.49 -27.18
N LEU A 14 -4.99 -10.54 -26.52
CA LEU A 14 -4.81 -10.55 -25.07
C LEU A 14 -6.03 -9.93 -24.35
N PRO A 15 -6.36 -10.42 -23.15
CA PRO A 15 -7.39 -9.80 -22.33
C PRO A 15 -6.97 -8.38 -21.89
N PRO A 16 -7.94 -7.48 -21.68
CA PRO A 16 -7.65 -6.15 -21.15
C PRO A 16 -7.05 -6.26 -19.75
N PHE A 17 -6.18 -5.30 -19.41
CA PHE A 17 -5.60 -5.22 -18.09
C PHE A 17 -6.68 -5.02 -17.03
N SER A 18 -6.70 -5.90 -16.03
CA SER A 18 -7.52 -5.75 -14.83
C SER A 18 -6.60 -5.46 -13.64
N PRO A 19 -6.77 -4.32 -12.95
CA PRO A 19 -5.96 -4.02 -11.79
C PRO A 19 -6.25 -5.01 -10.65
N LEU A 20 -5.20 -5.38 -9.90
CA LEU A 20 -5.33 -6.28 -8.75
C LEU A 20 -6.22 -5.67 -7.64
N ILE A 21 -6.19 -4.35 -7.50
CA ILE A 21 -6.97 -3.60 -6.51
C ILE A 21 -7.91 -2.64 -7.27
N PRO A 22 -9.23 -2.81 -7.16
CA PRO A 22 -10.19 -1.87 -7.74
C PRO A 22 -9.99 -0.46 -7.21
N THR A 23 -10.03 0.53 -8.09
CA THR A 23 -9.81 1.95 -7.74
C THR A 23 -10.82 2.49 -6.73
N SER A 24 -12.03 1.91 -6.68
CA SER A 24 -13.08 2.25 -5.72
C SER A 24 -12.76 1.82 -4.28
N LEU A 25 -11.89 0.82 -4.08
CA LEU A 25 -11.52 0.31 -2.76
C LEU A 25 -10.27 0.99 -2.19
N ILE A 26 -9.44 1.60 -3.04
CA ILE A 26 -8.20 2.28 -2.64
C ILE A 26 -8.42 3.33 -1.53
N PRO A 27 -9.47 4.18 -1.55
CA PRO A 27 -9.68 5.18 -0.50
C PRO A 27 -9.94 4.55 0.87
N ILE A 28 -10.71 3.45 0.91
CA ILE A 28 -11.06 2.74 2.14
C ILE A 28 -9.82 2.04 2.70
N ILE A 29 -9.02 1.43 1.82
CA ILE A 29 -7.74 0.82 2.16
C ILE A 29 -6.79 1.90 2.74
N ALA A 30 -6.61 3.02 2.05
CA ALA A 30 -5.77 4.12 2.52
C ALA A 30 -6.19 4.61 3.91
N TRP A 31 -7.48 4.86 4.11
CA TRP A 31 -8.01 5.31 5.39
C TRP A 31 -7.76 4.31 6.52
N SER A 32 -8.04 3.02 6.29
CA SER A 32 -7.85 1.98 7.31
C SER A 32 -6.37 1.75 7.67
N LEU A 33 -5.45 1.75 6.69
CA LEU A 33 -4.02 1.59 6.94
C LEU A 33 -3.42 2.81 7.65
N LEU A 34 -3.81 4.03 7.25
CA LEU A 34 -3.32 5.23 7.90
C LEU A 34 -3.87 5.39 9.32
N LEU A 35 -5.15 5.08 9.55
CA LEU A 35 -5.75 5.13 10.87
C LEU A 35 -5.09 4.13 11.83
N SER A 36 -4.84 2.90 11.36
CA SER A 36 -4.14 1.89 12.17
C SER A 36 -2.68 2.26 12.41
N SER A 37 -1.96 2.78 11.41
CA SER A 37 -0.59 3.29 11.59
C SER A 37 -0.54 4.42 12.63
N PHE A 38 -1.49 5.37 12.56
CA PHE A 38 -1.59 6.45 13.55
C PHE A 38 -1.89 5.92 14.96
N GLY A 39 -2.85 5.00 15.08
CA GLY A 39 -3.20 4.37 16.36
C GLY A 39 -2.04 3.58 16.97
N LEU A 40 -1.28 2.85 16.16
CA LEU A 40 -0.07 2.14 16.60
C LEU A 40 1.06 3.11 16.99
N GLY A 41 1.21 4.21 16.26
CA GLY A 41 2.12 5.28 16.62
C GLY A 41 1.79 5.88 17.98
N PHE A 42 0.50 6.17 18.23
CA PHE A 42 0.05 6.60 19.55
C PHE A 42 0.33 5.55 20.63
N TYR A 43 -0.02 4.28 20.38
CA TYR A 43 0.24 3.19 21.30
C TYR A 43 1.72 3.05 21.65
N PHE A 44 2.61 3.16 20.65
CA PHE A 44 4.06 3.16 20.84
C PHE A 44 4.51 4.24 21.84
N THR A 45 3.93 5.44 21.79
CA THR A 45 4.27 6.52 22.74
C THR A 45 3.82 6.25 24.18
N THR A 46 2.83 5.37 24.37
CA THR A 46 2.27 5.04 25.69
C THR A 46 2.95 3.84 26.37
N LEU A 47 3.85 3.14 25.68
CA LEU A 47 4.50 1.96 26.23
C LEU A 47 5.49 2.33 27.35
N PRO A 48 5.49 1.59 28.47
CA PRO A 48 6.49 1.77 29.51
C PRO A 48 7.84 1.29 28.97
N LYS A 49 8.89 2.12 29.13
CA LYS A 49 10.24 1.77 28.69
C LYS A 49 10.72 0.50 29.38
N GLN A 50 11.01 -0.53 28.60
CA GLN A 50 11.55 -1.79 29.10
C GLN A 50 13.06 -1.89 28.86
N SER A 51 13.74 -2.68 29.69
CA SER A 51 15.19 -2.92 29.52
C SER A 51 15.53 -3.66 28.23
N VAL A 52 14.56 -4.38 27.63
CA VAL A 52 14.67 -5.02 26.32
C VAL A 52 13.46 -4.60 25.47
N PRO A 53 13.63 -3.75 24.44
CA PRO A 53 12.53 -3.11 23.72
C PRO A 53 11.96 -4.00 22.58
N VAL A 54 11.59 -5.25 22.88
CA VAL A 54 11.07 -6.18 21.85
C VAL A 54 9.71 -5.71 21.32
N THR A 55 8.81 -5.34 22.21
CA THR A 55 7.45 -4.89 21.86
C THR A 55 7.46 -3.57 21.11
N GLU A 56 8.27 -2.61 21.57
CA GLU A 56 8.52 -1.34 20.88
C GLU A 56 8.95 -1.55 19.44
N LEU A 57 9.94 -2.43 19.21
CA LEU A 57 10.45 -2.71 17.88
C LEU A 57 9.41 -3.39 16.99
N LEU A 58 8.66 -4.36 17.51
CA LEU A 58 7.58 -5.03 16.75
C LEU A 58 6.49 -4.03 16.33
N ILE A 59 6.06 -3.17 17.23
CA ILE A 59 5.02 -2.17 16.96
C ILE A 59 5.52 -1.14 15.95
N ALA A 60 6.77 -0.70 16.08
CA ALA A 60 7.38 0.23 15.14
C ALA A 60 7.48 -0.37 13.72
N ILE A 61 7.86 -1.64 13.59
CA ILE A 61 7.91 -2.33 12.29
C ILE A 61 6.52 -2.42 11.67
N VAL A 62 5.53 -2.88 12.44
CA VAL A 62 4.15 -3.03 11.97
C VAL A 62 3.58 -1.66 11.56
N ALA A 63 3.76 -0.63 12.38
CA ALA A 63 3.33 0.74 12.09
C ALA A 63 3.99 1.32 10.84
N SER A 64 5.28 1.03 10.63
CA SER A 64 6.05 1.46 9.45
C SER A 64 5.53 0.84 8.16
N ILE A 65 5.28 -0.48 8.16
CA ILE A 65 4.71 -1.18 7.00
C ILE A 65 3.32 -0.62 6.67
N LEU A 66 2.44 -0.50 7.68
CA LEU A 66 1.09 0.04 7.52
C LEU A 66 1.10 1.49 7.03
N GLY A 67 2.01 2.32 7.55
CA GLY A 67 2.18 3.71 7.12
C GLY A 67 2.68 3.81 5.68
N GLY A 68 3.65 2.97 5.30
CA GLY A 68 4.17 2.90 3.93
C GLY A 68 3.10 2.53 2.92
N PHE A 69 2.39 1.41 3.11
CA PHE A 69 1.30 1.01 2.23
C PHE A 69 0.12 2.02 2.24
N GLY A 70 -0.20 2.58 3.40
CA GLY A 70 -1.25 3.58 3.56
C GLY A 70 -0.96 4.87 2.78
N THR A 71 0.29 5.35 2.80
CA THR A 71 0.67 6.57 2.06
C THR A 71 0.63 6.36 0.55
N VAL A 72 1.12 5.22 0.04
CA VAL A 72 1.01 4.85 -1.38
C VAL A 72 -0.46 4.81 -1.82
N ALA A 73 -1.32 4.14 -1.05
CA ALA A 73 -2.75 4.09 -1.34
C ALA A 73 -3.41 5.48 -1.29
N MET A 74 -2.98 6.35 -0.37
CA MET A 74 -3.48 7.73 -0.27
C MET A 74 -3.09 8.56 -1.50
N PHE A 75 -1.85 8.46 -1.98
CA PHE A 75 -1.41 9.12 -3.21
C PHE A 75 -2.20 8.64 -4.44
N CYS A 76 -2.42 7.33 -4.56
CA CYS A 76 -3.28 6.76 -5.61
C CYS A 76 -4.74 7.24 -5.50
N THR A 77 -5.21 7.57 -4.29
CA THR A 77 -6.57 8.11 -4.07
C THR A 77 -6.71 9.54 -4.56
N VAL A 78 -5.68 10.38 -4.36
CA VAL A 78 -5.69 11.79 -4.81
C VAL A 78 -5.32 11.96 -6.29
N GLY A 79 -5.13 10.86 -7.02
CA GLY A 79 -4.84 10.87 -8.46
C GLY A 79 -3.35 11.09 -8.80
N VAL A 80 -2.46 11.00 -7.80
CA VAL A 80 -1.01 10.90 -8.05
C VAL A 80 -0.70 9.43 -8.28
N TYR A 81 -0.79 9.00 -9.53
CA TYR A 81 -0.45 7.64 -9.93
C TYR A 81 1.08 7.47 -9.89
N LEU A 82 1.55 6.51 -9.10
CA LEU A 82 2.96 6.12 -8.97
C LEU A 82 3.33 5.03 -9.97
#